data_AF-A0A1Y0ZG00-F1
#
_entry.id   AF-A0A1Y0ZG00-F1
#
_cell.length_a   1.000
_cell.length_b   1.000
_cell.length_c   1.000
_cell.angle_alpha   90.00
_cell.angle_beta   90.00
_cell.angle_gamma   90.00
#
_symmetry.space_group_name_H-M   'P 1'
#
loop_
_entity.id
_entity.type
_entity.pdbx_description
1 polymer ?
#
loop_
_entity_poly.entity_id
_entity_poly.type
_entity_poly.pdbx_seq_one_letter_code
_entity_poly.pdbx_strand_id
1 'polypeptide(L)'
;MVARGEIGRVQAYCETDCLNLFVLYLRWAHLTGKTSPEAHDAAVDGLIRYLGAERLARPHLGVFVDAWRRATESRPAFVSRPPRSWPDVAG
;
A
#
# COMPACT_ATOMS: atom_id res chain seq x y z
N MET A 1 20.47 -12.62 -0.56
CA MET A 1 19.22 -13.36 -0.28
C MET A 1 19.20 -14.68 -1.06
N VAL A 2 19.18 -14.66 -2.39
CA VAL A 2 19.21 -15.89 -3.23
C VAL A 2 20.43 -16.79 -2.94
N ALA A 3 21.65 -16.26 -3.02
CA ALA A 3 22.87 -17.03 -2.72
C ALA A 3 22.97 -17.55 -1.27
N ARG A 4 22.12 -17.05 -0.36
CA ARG A 4 22.03 -17.49 1.04
C ARG A 4 20.82 -18.41 1.28
N GLY A 5 20.11 -18.82 0.24
CA GLY A 5 18.91 -19.68 0.35
C GLY A 5 17.66 -18.99 0.92
N GLU A 6 17.66 -17.66 1.05
CA GLU A 6 16.59 -16.89 1.72
C GLU A 6 15.41 -16.60 0.77
N ILE A 7 14.86 -17.63 0.14
CA ILE A 7 13.84 -17.46 -0.92
C ILE A 7 12.58 -16.77 -0.41
N GLY A 8 12.09 -17.11 0.78
CA GLY A 8 10.93 -16.43 1.38
C GLY A 8 11.14 -14.93 1.58
N ARG A 9 12.39 -14.52 1.88
CA ARG A 9 12.76 -13.09 2.01
C ARG A 9 12.80 -12.39 0.65
N VAL A 10 13.23 -13.08 -0.40
CA VAL A 10 13.17 -12.57 -1.77
C VAL A 10 11.72 -12.36 -2.20
N GLN A 11 10.84 -13.35 -1.94
CA GLN A 11 9.42 -13.25 -2.26
C GLN A 11 8.77 -12.07 -1.53
N ALA A 12 8.99 -11.93 -0.21
CA ALA A 12 8.46 -10.82 0.57
C ALA A 12 8.91 -9.45 0.01
N TYR A 13 10.19 -9.33 -0.37
CA TYR A 13 10.73 -8.11 -0.98
C TYR A 13 10.09 -7.80 -2.34
N CYS A 14 10.04 -8.79 -3.24
CA CYS A 14 9.44 -8.61 -4.56
C CYS A 14 7.95 -8.23 -4.47
N GLU A 15 7.25 -8.78 -3.49
CA GLU A 15 5.86 -8.41 -3.24
C GLU A 15 5.72 -6.94 -2.83
N THR A 16 6.59 -6.44 -1.94
CA THR A 16 6.57 -5.02 -1.56
C THR A 16 6.95 -4.08 -2.70
N ASP A 17 7.79 -4.51 -3.64
CA ASP A 17 8.10 -3.75 -4.86
C ASP A 17 6.89 -3.68 -5.79
N CYS A 18 6.15 -4.77 -5.96
CA CYS A 18 4.88 -4.78 -6.67
C CYS A 18 3.86 -3.84 -6.02
N LEU A 19 3.78 -3.81 -4.69
CA LEU A 19 2.89 -2.89 -3.96
C LEU A 19 3.28 -1.42 -4.18
N ASN A 20 4.57 -1.09 -4.14
CA ASN A 20 5.06 0.26 -4.47
C ASN A 20 4.64 0.67 -5.88
N LEU A 21 4.87 -0.20 -6.87
CA LEU A 21 4.48 0.06 -8.25
C LEU A 21 2.96 0.25 -8.38
N PHE A 22 2.17 -0.56 -7.69
CA PHE A 22 0.71 -0.47 -7.73
C PHE A 22 0.20 0.85 -7.13
N VAL A 23 0.73 1.29 -5.99
CA VAL A 23 0.37 2.59 -5.38
C VAL A 23 0.72 3.75 -6.32
N LEU A 24 1.89 3.70 -6.96
CA LEU A 24 2.28 4.70 -7.97
C LEU A 24 1.34 4.69 -9.18
N TYR A 25 0.95 3.49 -9.64
CA TYR A 25 0.00 3.33 -10.73
C TYR A 25 -1.35 3.96 -10.40
N LEU A 26 -1.90 3.74 -9.20
CA LEU A 26 -3.16 4.37 -8.78
C LEU A 26 -3.07 5.90 -8.91
N ARG A 27 -2.01 6.50 -8.37
CA ARG A 27 -1.79 7.95 -8.43
C ARG A 27 -1.66 8.44 -9.88
N TRP A 28 -0.89 7.74 -10.71
CA TRP A 28 -0.76 8.07 -12.14
C TRP A 28 -2.09 7.94 -12.90
N ALA A 29 -2.88 6.91 -12.62
CA ALA A 29 -4.18 6.71 -13.26
C ALA A 29 -5.12 7.88 -12.93
N HIS A 30 -5.10 8.37 -11.69
CA HIS A 30 -5.83 9.57 -11.31
C HIS A 30 -5.31 10.83 -12.01
N LEU A 31 -3.99 11.07 -11.97
CA LEU A 31 -3.37 12.25 -12.59
C LEU A 31 -3.56 12.32 -14.12
N THR A 32 -3.78 11.17 -14.76
CA THR A 32 -4.04 11.08 -16.20
C THR A 32 -5.52 10.95 -16.56
N GLY A 33 -6.43 11.16 -15.60
CA GLY A 33 -7.88 11.15 -15.82
C GLY A 33 -8.50 9.78 -16.09
N LYS A 34 -7.76 8.68 -15.88
CA LYS A 34 -8.26 7.31 -16.05
C LYS A 34 -9.13 6.84 -14.88
N THR A 35 -9.00 7.48 -13.73
CA THR A 35 -9.82 7.21 -12.54
C THR A 35 -10.25 8.52 -11.89
N SER A 36 -11.49 8.57 -11.40
CA SER A 36 -11.95 9.70 -10.58
C SER A 36 -11.20 9.76 -9.24
N PRO A 37 -11.19 10.91 -8.55
CA PRO A 37 -10.67 11.02 -7.19
C PRO A 37 -11.28 9.99 -6.22
N GLU A 38 -12.58 9.74 -6.31
CA GLU A 38 -13.32 8.82 -5.45
C GLU A 38 -12.96 7.37 -5.73
N ALA A 39 -12.82 7.01 -7.01
CA ALA A 39 -12.40 5.66 -7.42
C ALA A 39 -10.96 5.38 -7.01
N HIS A 40 -10.07 6.36 -7.14
CA HIS A 40 -8.70 6.28 -6.62
C HIS A 40 -8.71 6.01 -5.11
N ASP A 41 -9.46 6.81 -4.35
CA ASP A 41 -9.49 6.70 -2.90
C ASP A 41 -10.12 5.39 -2.43
N ALA A 42 -11.13 4.88 -3.12
CA ALA A 42 -11.70 3.56 -2.86
C ALA A 42 -10.69 2.43 -3.10
N ALA A 43 -9.87 2.52 -4.16
CA ALA A 43 -8.82 1.54 -4.43
C ALA A 43 -7.70 1.56 -3.38
N VAL A 44 -7.25 2.76 -2.97
CA VAL A 44 -6.28 2.94 -1.88
C VAL A 44 -6.82 2.36 -0.57
N ASP A 45 -8.07 2.68 -0.23
CA ASP A 45 -8.75 2.21 0.98
C ASP A 45 -8.88 0.68 1.00
N GLY A 46 -9.28 0.08 -0.13
CA GLY A 46 -9.33 -1.38 -0.30
C GLY A 46 -7.96 -2.05 -0.13
N LEU A 47 -6.92 -1.47 -0.72
CA LEU A 47 -5.55 -1.98 -0.57
C LEU A 47 -5.09 -1.95 0.89
N ILE A 48 -5.32 -0.84 1.61
CA ILE A 48 -4.94 -0.72 3.02
C ILE A 48 -5.66 -1.79 3.86
N ARG A 49 -6.96 -2.01 3.64
CA ARG A 49 -7.72 -3.06 4.35
C ARG A 49 -7.18 -4.45 4.07
N TYR A 50 -6.89 -4.76 2.80
CA TYR A 50 -6.30 -6.04 2.42
C TYR A 50 -4.96 -6.27 3.14
N LEU A 51 -4.06 -5.29 3.09
CA LEU A 51 -2.76 -5.38 3.76
C LEU A 51 -2.89 -5.53 5.28
N GLY A 52 -3.88 -4.85 5.88
CA GLY A 52 -4.23 -5.01 7.30
C GLY A 52 -4.67 -6.43 7.63
N ALA A 53 -5.62 -6.98 6.87
CA ALA A 53 -6.15 -8.32 7.09
C ALA A 53 -5.09 -9.43 6.93
N GLU A 54 -4.14 -9.25 6.02
CA GLU A 54 -3.10 -10.24 5.72
C GLU A 54 -1.91 -10.19 6.68
N ARG A 55 -1.79 -9.16 7.52
CA ARG A 55 -0.55 -8.85 8.24
C ARG A 55 -0.08 -9.97 9.18
N LEU A 56 -1.01 -10.73 9.76
CA LEU A 56 -0.67 -11.83 10.68
C LEU A 56 -0.05 -13.01 9.94
N ALA A 57 -0.60 -13.35 8.77
CA ALA A 57 -0.08 -14.42 7.93
C ALA A 57 1.17 -13.98 7.15
N ARG A 58 1.28 -12.68 6.84
CA ARG A 58 2.29 -12.11 5.94
C ARG A 58 2.87 -10.83 6.55
N PRO A 59 3.78 -10.96 7.55
CA PRO A 59 4.24 -9.83 8.36
C PRO A 59 4.88 -8.68 7.58
N HIS A 60 5.50 -8.94 6.43
CA HIS A 60 6.08 -7.91 5.56
C HIS A 60 5.02 -6.95 5.01
N LEU A 61 3.77 -7.40 4.83
CA LEU A 61 2.65 -6.55 4.44
C LEU A 61 2.25 -5.57 5.55
N GLY A 62 2.29 -6.04 6.81
CA GLY A 62 2.12 -5.19 7.99
C GLY A 62 3.21 -4.12 8.07
N VAL A 63 4.47 -4.51 7.89
CA VAL A 63 5.60 -3.56 7.88
C VAL A 63 5.44 -2.53 6.77
N PHE A 64 5.01 -2.96 5.57
CA PHE A 64 4.75 -2.07 4.44
C PHE A 64 3.66 -1.05 4.75
N VAL A 65 2.48 -1.48 5.23
CA VAL A 65 1.34 -0.58 5.48
C VAL A 65 1.63 0.42 6.59
N ASP A 66 2.38 0.01 7.63
CA ASP A 66 2.82 0.91 8.70
C ASP A 66 3.85 1.94 8.20
N ALA A 67 4.78 1.53 7.34
CA ALA A 67 5.74 2.45 6.71
C ALA A 67 5.05 3.44 5.77
N TRP A 68 4.10 2.97 4.97
CA TRP A 68 3.30 3.82 4.10
C TRP A 68 2.48 4.83 4.90
N ARG A 69 1.84 4.42 6.00
CA ARG A 69 1.12 5.33 6.92
C ARG A 69 1.99 6.49 7.37
N ARG A 70 3.20 6.21 7.88
CA ARG A 70 4.16 7.25 8.28
C ARG A 70 4.54 8.17 7.12
N ALA A 71 4.81 7.61 5.94
CA ALA A 71 5.14 8.43 4.77
C ALA A 71 4.00 9.41 4.40
N THR A 72 2.74 9.05 4.67
CA THR A 72 1.60 9.91 4.36
C THR A 72 1.39 11.12 5.25
N GLU A 73 2.13 11.21 6.35
CA GLU A 73 2.12 12.41 7.20
C GLU A 73 2.58 13.66 6.45
N SER A 74 3.44 13.48 5.43
CA SER A 74 3.91 14.55 4.53
C SER A 74 3.40 14.43 3.09
N ARG A 75 2.87 13.26 2.70
CA ARG A 75 2.47 12.94 1.31
C ARG A 75 1.11 12.22 1.29
N PRO A 76 -0.02 12.89 1.05
CA PRO A 76 -1.33 12.28 1.25
C PRO A 76 -1.54 11.05 0.36
N ALA A 77 -1.94 9.92 0.93
CA ALA A 77 -2.32 8.74 0.16
C ALA A 77 -3.58 9.02 -0.66
N PHE A 78 -4.62 9.56 -0.01
CA PHE A 78 -5.90 9.91 -0.62
C PHE A 78 -5.83 11.24 -1.37
N VAL A 79 -6.68 11.41 -2.38
CA VAL A 79 -6.71 12.61 -3.25
C VAL A 79 -7.97 13.45 -3.09
N SER A 80 -9.10 12.87 -2.63
CA SER A 80 -10.33 13.62 -2.34
C SER A 80 -10.60 13.79 -0.86
N ARG A 81 -9.90 13.05 0.01
CA ARG A 81 -10.07 13.09 1.47
C ARG A 81 -9.01 13.95 2.16
N PRO A 82 -9.32 14.53 3.33
CA PRO A 82 -8.32 15.23 4.13
C PRO A 82 -7.19 14.28 4.57
N PRO A 83 -5.97 14.83 4.80
CA PRO A 83 -4.86 14.08 5.37
C PRO A 83 -5.30 13.43 6.70
N ARG A 84 -4.92 12.16 6.93
CA ARG A 84 -5.26 11.31 8.10
C ARG A 84 -6.55 10.48 8.02
N SER A 85 -7.21 10.38 6.87
CA SER A 85 -8.38 9.52 6.64
C SER A 85 -8.04 8.02 6.44
N TRP A 86 -7.07 7.49 7.19
CA TRP A 86 -6.69 6.08 7.12
C TRP A 86 -7.78 5.18 7.72
N PRO A 87 -8.14 4.06 7.08
CA PRO A 87 -9.08 3.12 7.66
C PRO A 87 -8.48 2.44 8.90
N ASP A 88 -9.36 2.09 9.84
CA ASP A 88 -9.01 1.16 10.91
C ASP A 88 -8.68 -0.19 10.30
N VAL A 89 -7.44 -0.60 10.46
CA VAL A 89 -6.95 -1.93 10.09
C VAL A 89 -6.98 -2.77 11.36
N ALA A 90 -7.84 -3.78 11.41
CA ALA A 90 -7.85 -4.75 12.51
C ALA A 90 -6.47 -5.40 12.60
N GLY A 91 -5.96 -5.53 13.83
CA GLY A 91 -4.64 -6.08 14.16
C GLY A 91 -4.62 -7.59 14.12
#